data_AF-A0AA36H2V6-F1
#
_entry.id   AF-A0AA36H2V6-F1
#
_cell.length_a   1.000
_cell.length_b   1.000
_cell.length_c   1.000
_cell.angle_alpha   90.00
_cell.angle_beta   90.00
_cell.angle_gamma   90.00
#
_symmetry.space_group_name_H-M   'P 1'
#
loop_
_entity.id
_entity.type
_entity.pdbx_description
1 polymer ?
#
loop_
_entity_poly.entity_id
_entity_poly.type
_entity_poly.pdbx_seq_one_letter_code
_entity_poly.pdbx_strand_id
1 'polypeptide(L)'
;MAQGSSSVEEPDSLGLHAVVPLPTCPHLTQTNDLPESGIDANSVCETCQSPSEVWVCLTCYKAHCGRYVHGHALIHHLAEQSHAMALSLSDLTVWCYPCEAYVHNERLIPAKSSAHMSKFGEAMPH
;
A
#
# COMPACT_ATOMS: atom_id res chain seq x y z
N MET A 1 -31.15 50.44 19.29
CA MET A 1 -29.75 50.57 18.83
C MET A 1 -29.23 49.17 18.62
N ALA A 2 -28.81 48.88 17.40
CA ALA A 2 -28.23 47.62 16.98
C ALA A 2 -26.80 47.45 17.54
N GLN A 3 -26.28 46.24 17.32
CA GLN A 3 -24.90 45.72 17.46
C GLN A 3 -24.82 44.70 18.61
N GLY A 4 -24.54 43.42 18.38
CA GLY A 4 -23.98 42.76 17.20
C GLY A 4 -23.12 41.62 17.72
N SER A 5 -23.70 40.43 17.88
CA SER A 5 -22.95 39.23 18.25
C SER A 5 -22.19 38.74 17.01
N SER A 6 -20.95 39.18 16.85
CA SER A 6 -20.04 38.62 15.84
C SER A 6 -19.43 37.36 16.43
N SER A 7 -20.03 36.20 16.17
CA SER A 7 -19.28 34.95 16.15
C SER A 7 -18.28 35.09 15.01
N VAL A 8 -17.00 35.22 15.35
CA VAL A 8 -15.94 35.10 14.34
C VAL A 8 -15.90 33.63 13.94
N GLU A 9 -16.31 33.34 12.72
CA GLU A 9 -16.11 32.02 12.12
C GLU A 9 -14.61 31.88 11.85
N GLU A 10 -13.97 30.93 12.54
CA GLU A 10 -12.60 30.53 12.28
C GLU A 10 -12.51 30.04 10.81
N PRO A 11 -11.62 30.61 9.98
CA PRO A 11 -11.53 30.20 8.59
C PRO A 11 -11.05 28.75 8.53
N ASP A 12 -11.87 27.93 7.87
CA ASP A 12 -11.61 26.54 7.53
C ASP A 12 -10.17 26.40 7.04
N SER A 13 -9.32 25.90 7.94
CA SER A 13 -7.95 25.56 7.61
C SER A 13 -8.05 24.41 6.62
N LEU A 14 -7.93 24.71 5.33
CA LEU A 14 -7.66 23.74 4.28
C LEU A 14 -6.32 23.09 4.57
N GLY A 15 -6.31 22.25 5.61
CA GLY A 15 -5.17 21.49 6.05
C GLY A 15 -4.86 20.49 4.96
N LEU A 16 -3.65 20.59 4.42
CA LEU A 16 -3.07 19.51 3.64
C LEU A 16 -3.02 18.29 4.56
N HIS A 17 -3.99 17.39 4.44
CA HIS A 17 -3.99 16.12 5.14
C HIS A 17 -2.96 15.21 4.49
N ALA A 18 -1.69 15.36 4.90
CA ALA A 18 -0.65 14.43 4.53
C ALA A 18 -1.04 13.04 5.06
N VAL A 19 -1.15 12.06 4.16
CA VAL A 19 -1.34 10.67 4.54
C VAL A 19 -0.02 10.16 5.10
N VAL A 20 0.06 10.00 6.42
CA VAL A 20 1.24 9.46 7.11
C VAL A 20 1.07 7.94 7.26
N PRO A 21 1.98 7.11 6.72
CA PRO A 21 1.92 5.67 6.91
C PRO A 21 2.03 5.28 8.38
N LEU A 22 1.27 4.28 8.80
CA LEU A 22 1.38 3.70 10.13
C LEU A 22 2.76 3.04 10.30
N PRO A 23 3.48 3.30 11.40
CA PRO A 23 4.78 2.68 11.66
C PRO A 23 4.65 1.20 12.06
N THR A 24 3.47 0.79 12.53
CA THR A 24 3.15 -0.58 12.95
C THR A 24 1.66 -0.85 12.81
N CYS A 25 1.30 -2.12 12.60
CA CYS A 25 -0.07 -2.60 12.71
C CYS A 25 -0.06 -4.08 13.14
N PRO A 26 -1.14 -4.61 13.76
CA PRO A 26 -1.19 -5.99 14.23
C PRO A 26 -1.04 -7.04 13.11
N HIS A 27 -1.26 -6.63 11.86
CA HIS A 27 -1.20 -7.50 10.68
C HIS A 27 0.22 -7.71 10.13
N LEU A 28 1.25 -7.02 10.66
CA LEU A 28 2.66 -7.25 10.26
C LEU A 28 3.08 -8.71 10.43
N THR A 29 2.50 -9.41 11.40
CA THR A 29 2.75 -10.84 11.67
C THR A 29 2.24 -11.76 10.56
N GLN A 30 1.35 -11.28 9.69
CA GLN A 30 0.78 -12.04 8.57
C GLN A 30 1.60 -11.93 7.28
N THR A 31 2.70 -11.18 7.31
CA THR A 31 3.67 -11.14 6.20
C THR A 31 4.67 -12.28 6.32
N ASN A 32 5.04 -12.83 5.18
CA ASN A 32 6.09 -13.82 5.08
C ASN A 32 7.41 -13.17 4.66
N ASP A 33 8.48 -13.95 4.78
CA ASP A 33 9.80 -13.51 4.32
C ASP A 33 9.85 -13.49 2.79
N LEU A 34 10.72 -12.62 2.26
CA LEU A 34 10.91 -12.47 0.82
C LEU A 34 11.31 -13.83 0.19
N PRO A 35 10.62 -14.30 -0.87
CA PRO A 35 11.02 -15.52 -1.57
C PRO A 35 12.38 -15.33 -2.25
N GLU A 36 13.11 -16.43 -2.47
CA GLU A 36 14.42 -16.39 -3.15
C GLU A 36 14.34 -15.79 -4.57
N SER A 37 13.19 -15.92 -5.24
CA SER A 37 12.93 -15.32 -6.55
C SER A 37 12.82 -13.79 -6.53
N GLY A 38 12.66 -13.18 -5.35
CA GLY A 38 12.36 -11.76 -5.20
C GLY A 38 10.98 -11.36 -5.72
N ILE A 39 10.80 -10.05 -5.92
CA ILE A 39 9.62 -9.44 -6.53
C ILE A 39 9.99 -8.87 -7.91
N ASP A 40 9.28 -9.27 -8.96
CA ASP A 40 9.41 -8.68 -10.29
C ASP A 40 8.48 -7.46 -10.44
N ALA A 41 9.07 -6.28 -10.62
CA ALA A 41 8.35 -5.02 -10.81
C ALA A 41 7.56 -4.95 -12.13
N ASN A 42 7.80 -5.88 -13.08
CA ASN A 42 7.06 -5.99 -14.34
C ASN A 42 5.93 -7.02 -14.28
N SER A 43 5.67 -7.59 -13.11
CA SER A 43 4.57 -8.55 -12.92
C SER A 43 3.23 -7.96 -13.37
N VAL A 44 2.42 -8.80 -14.01
CA VAL A 44 1.04 -8.46 -14.41
C VAL A 44 0.05 -9.11 -13.46
N CYS A 45 -1.19 -8.63 -13.45
CA CYS A 45 -2.26 -9.27 -12.67
C CYS A 45 -2.47 -10.72 -13.14
N GLU A 46 -2.34 -11.69 -12.23
CA GLU A 46 -2.50 -13.11 -12.55
C GLU A 46 -3.90 -13.45 -13.09
N THR A 47 -4.92 -12.67 -12.74
CA THR A 47 -6.32 -12.93 -13.12
C THR A 47 -6.69 -12.33 -14.48
N CYS A 48 -6.36 -11.06 -14.73
CA CYS A 48 -6.78 -10.35 -15.94
C CYS A 48 -5.63 -9.87 -16.83
N GLN A 49 -4.39 -10.22 -16.48
CA GLN A 49 -3.16 -9.91 -17.24
C GLN A 49 -2.90 -8.41 -17.45
N SER A 50 -3.59 -7.54 -16.69
CA SER A 50 -3.33 -6.10 -16.74
C SER A 50 -1.97 -5.78 -16.09
N PRO A 51 -1.11 -4.99 -16.77
CA PRO A 51 0.15 -4.49 -16.20
C PRO A 51 -0.06 -3.24 -15.32
N SER A 52 -1.27 -2.70 -15.27
CA SER A 52 -1.56 -1.42 -14.61
C SER A 52 -1.90 -1.61 -13.13
N GLU A 53 -1.37 -0.72 -12.29
CA GLU A 53 -1.60 -0.68 -10.84
C GLU A 53 -1.51 -2.07 -10.17
N VAL A 54 -0.41 -2.78 -10.39
CA VAL A 54 -0.24 -4.13 -9.83
C VAL A 54 0.22 -4.05 -8.38
N TRP A 55 -0.40 -4.86 -7.53
CA TRP A 55 -0.11 -5.03 -6.12
C TRP A 55 0.30 -6.48 -5.84
N VAL A 56 1.38 -6.66 -5.09
CA VAL A 56 1.93 -7.97 -4.72
C VAL A 56 1.57 -8.27 -3.27
N CYS A 57 0.85 -9.37 -3.02
CA CYS A 57 0.52 -9.82 -1.67
C CYS A 57 1.80 -10.12 -0.87
N LEU A 58 1.92 -9.60 0.35
CA LEU A 58 3.11 -9.82 1.21
C LEU A 58 3.04 -11.12 2.04
N THR A 59 2.02 -11.94 1.83
CA THR A 59 1.90 -13.28 2.43
C THR A 59 2.23 -14.36 1.41
N CYS A 60 1.66 -14.29 0.20
CA CYS A 60 1.82 -15.32 -0.83
C CYS A 60 2.54 -14.87 -2.10
N TYR A 61 2.93 -13.59 -2.19
CA TYR A 61 3.67 -13.02 -3.33
C TYR A 61 2.97 -13.08 -4.69
N LYS A 62 1.65 -13.36 -4.71
CA LYS A 62 0.83 -13.26 -5.92
C LYS A 62 0.58 -11.81 -6.33
N ALA A 63 0.52 -11.58 -7.65
CA ALA A 63 0.35 -10.25 -8.24
C ALA A 63 -1.08 -10.04 -8.76
N HIS A 64 -1.75 -8.99 -8.27
CA HIS A 64 -3.12 -8.65 -8.67
C HIS A 64 -3.30 -7.15 -8.89
N CYS A 65 -4.16 -6.76 -9.83
CA CYS A 65 -4.42 -5.35 -10.11
C CYS A 65 -5.23 -4.65 -9.00
N GLY A 66 -4.99 -3.35 -8.87
CA GLY A 66 -5.57 -2.47 -7.87
C GLY A 66 -7.06 -2.18 -8.10
N ARG A 67 -7.64 -1.47 -7.13
CA ARG A 67 -9.08 -1.15 -7.08
C ARG A 67 -9.59 -0.31 -8.25
N TYR A 68 -8.74 0.51 -8.86
CA TYR A 68 -9.14 1.36 -10.00
C TYR A 68 -8.99 0.66 -11.36
N VAL A 69 -8.49 -0.58 -11.37
CA VAL A 69 -8.45 -1.45 -12.55
C VAL A 69 -9.61 -2.46 -12.50
N HIS A 70 -9.44 -3.59 -11.81
CA HIS A 70 -10.51 -4.59 -11.59
C HIS A 70 -10.61 -5.05 -10.13
N GLY A 71 -9.77 -4.53 -9.22
CA GLY A 71 -9.83 -4.83 -7.79
C GLY A 71 -9.43 -6.25 -7.40
N HIS A 72 -8.69 -6.99 -8.24
CA HIS A 72 -8.30 -8.36 -7.93
C HIS A 72 -7.43 -8.49 -6.68
N ALA A 73 -6.66 -7.46 -6.30
CA ALA A 73 -5.90 -7.48 -5.06
C ALA A 73 -6.82 -7.42 -3.81
N LEU A 74 -7.91 -6.65 -3.89
CA LEU A 74 -8.93 -6.62 -2.83
C LEU A 74 -9.72 -7.94 -2.80
N ILE A 75 -10.13 -8.46 -3.95
CA ILE A 75 -10.82 -9.75 -4.06
C ILE A 75 -9.95 -10.87 -3.46
N HIS A 76 -8.65 -10.85 -3.74
CA HIS A 76 -7.68 -11.78 -3.16
C HIS A 76 -7.66 -11.73 -1.63
N HIS A 77 -7.58 -10.54 -1.03
CA HIS A 77 -7.67 -10.38 0.43
C HIS A 77 -9.02 -10.85 1.00
N LEU A 78 -10.13 -10.54 0.33
CA LEU A 78 -11.46 -10.96 0.78
C LEU A 78 -11.64 -12.49 0.75
N ALA A 79 -10.99 -13.17 -0.20
CA ALA A 79 -10.96 -14.63 -0.28
C ALA A 79 -10.04 -15.25 0.78
N GLU A 80 -8.89 -14.62 1.06
CA GLU A 80 -7.88 -15.08 2.02
C GLU A 80 -7.62 -13.99 3.07
N GLN A 81 -8.42 -13.93 4.13
CA GLN A 81 -8.38 -12.83 5.11
C GLN A 81 -7.05 -12.70 5.86
N SER A 82 -6.24 -13.77 5.90
CA SER A 82 -4.87 -13.75 6.44
C SER A 82 -3.87 -13.05 5.52
N HIS A 83 -4.25 -12.69 4.30
CA HIS A 83 -3.42 -11.95 3.35
C HIS A 83 -3.73 -10.45 3.48
N ALA A 84 -3.36 -9.87 4.62
CA ALA A 84 -3.79 -8.51 4.99
C ALA A 84 -3.07 -7.37 4.26
N MET A 85 -1.89 -7.60 3.68
CA MET A 85 -1.09 -6.52 3.09
C MET A 85 -0.63 -6.82 1.67
N ALA A 86 -0.55 -5.76 0.87
CA ALA A 86 0.03 -5.81 -0.47
C ALA A 86 0.94 -4.60 -0.74
N LEU A 87 2.00 -4.84 -1.50
CA LEU A 87 2.96 -3.85 -1.99
C LEU A 87 2.57 -3.38 -3.39
N SER A 88 2.41 -2.07 -3.58
CA SER A 88 2.19 -1.46 -4.90
C SER A 88 3.48 -1.49 -5.72
N LEU A 89 3.44 -2.02 -6.95
CA LEU A 89 4.56 -1.95 -7.89
C LEU A 89 4.68 -0.57 -8.56
N SER A 90 3.66 0.30 -8.41
CA SER A 90 3.68 1.65 -8.98
C SER A 90 4.57 2.60 -8.19
N ASP A 91 4.50 2.57 -6.87
CA ASP A 91 5.16 3.53 -5.97
C ASP A 91 5.81 2.88 -4.73
N LEU A 92 5.84 1.55 -4.64
CA LEU A 92 6.45 0.78 -3.55
C LEU A 92 5.86 1.07 -2.17
N THR A 93 4.65 1.62 -2.12
CA THR A 93 3.86 1.76 -0.89
C THR A 93 3.21 0.44 -0.51
N VAL A 94 3.01 0.21 0.79
CA VAL A 94 2.33 -0.99 1.29
C VAL A 94 0.99 -0.57 1.87
N TRP A 95 -0.07 -1.23 1.43
CA TRP A 95 -1.43 -1.05 1.95
C TRP A 95 -1.80 -2.23 2.84
N CYS A 96 -2.39 -1.94 3.99
CA CYS A 96 -3.01 -2.92 4.86
C CYS A 96 -4.53 -2.82 4.74
N TYR A 97 -5.18 -3.87 4.22
CA TYR A 97 -6.61 -3.87 3.98
C TYR A 97 -7.43 -3.71 5.27
N PRO A 98 -7.18 -4.48 6.36
CA PRO A 98 -7.99 -4.33 7.57
C PRO A 98 -7.79 -3.01 8.32
N CYS A 99 -6.61 -2.38 8.17
CA CYS A 99 -6.33 -1.08 8.79
C CYS A 99 -6.76 0.10 7.95
N GLU A 100 -7.13 -0.13 6.68
CA GLU A 100 -7.42 0.91 5.69
C GLU A 100 -6.35 2.01 5.65
N ALA A 101 -5.08 1.61 5.75
CA ALA A 101 -3.97 2.53 5.89
C ALA A 101 -2.71 2.03 5.19
N TYR A 102 -1.87 2.97 4.77
CA TYR A 102 -0.51 2.67 4.38
C TYR A 102 0.32 2.28 5.59
N VAL A 103 1.27 1.36 5.41
CA VAL A 103 2.17 0.89 6.47
C VAL A 103 3.62 1.02 6.02
N HIS A 104 4.46 1.55 6.90
CA HIS A 104 5.90 1.59 6.72
C HIS A 104 6.58 1.05 7.98
N ASN A 105 7.29 -0.07 7.85
CA ASN A 105 7.96 -0.74 8.96
C ASN A 105 9.20 -1.48 8.46
N GLU A 106 10.20 -1.67 9.31
CA GLU A 106 11.43 -2.40 9.00
C GLU A 106 11.17 -3.81 8.46
N ARG A 107 10.13 -4.50 8.94
CA ARG A 107 9.72 -5.83 8.44
C ARG A 107 9.42 -5.83 6.93
N LEU A 108 9.00 -4.69 6.39
CA LEU A 108 8.58 -4.55 4.98
C LEU A 108 9.75 -4.15 4.06
N ILE A 109 10.91 -3.77 4.63
CA ILE A 109 12.06 -3.29 3.87
C ILE A 109 12.59 -4.34 2.88
N PRO A 110 12.74 -5.63 3.23
CA PRO A 110 13.21 -6.62 2.25
C PRO A 110 12.34 -6.70 0.99
N ALA A 111 11.02 -6.69 1.15
CA ALA A 111 10.07 -6.70 0.03
C ALA A 111 10.17 -5.42 -0.80
N LYS A 112 10.15 -4.25 -0.14
CA LYS A 112 10.29 -2.97 -0.84
C LYS A 112 11.63 -2.88 -1.59
N SER A 113 12.73 -3.31 -0.97
CA SER A 113 14.08 -3.24 -1.55
C SER A 113 14.22 -4.17 -2.74
N SER A 114 13.64 -5.38 -2.67
CA SER A 114 13.58 -6.30 -3.82
C SER A 114 12.82 -5.68 -5.00
N ALA A 115 11.63 -5.10 -4.75
CA ALA A 115 10.86 -4.43 -5.78
C ALA A 115 11.56 -3.17 -6.32
N HIS A 116 12.25 -2.39 -5.47
CA HIS A 116 13.05 -1.24 -5.89
C HIS A 116 14.19 -1.64 -6.82
N MET A 117 14.96 -2.65 -6.43
CA MET A 117 16.05 -3.19 -7.26
C MET A 117 15.52 -3.68 -8.61
N SER A 118 14.42 -4.43 -8.61
CA SER A 118 13.79 -4.90 -9.85
C SER A 118 13.29 -3.74 -10.74
N LYS A 119 12.73 -2.69 -10.13
CA LYS A 119 12.13 -1.55 -10.85
C LYS A 119 13.16 -0.56 -11.41
N PHE A 120 14.20 -0.26 -10.65
CA PHE A 120 15.13 0.83 -10.95
C PHE A 120 16.55 0.38 -11.24
N GLY A 121 16.89 -0.89 -10.96
CA GLY A 121 18.24 -1.42 -11.14
C GLY A 121 19.25 -0.92 -10.10
N GLU A 122 18.78 -0.34 -8.99
CA GLU A 122 19.62 0.20 -7.92
C GLU A 122 19.05 -0.09 -6.52
N ALA A 123 19.91 -0.01 -5.51
CA ALA A 123 19.52 -0.23 -4.12
C ALA A 123 18.56 0.88 -3.63
N MET A 124 17.67 0.53 -2.72
CA MET A 124 16.76 1.51 -2.12
C MET A 124 17.55 2.56 -1.34
N PRO A 125 17.26 3.86 -1.51
CA PRO A 125 17.86 4.91 -0.70
C PRO A 125 17.43 4.78 0.77
N HIS A 126 18.37 5.06 1.67
CA HIS A 126 18.21 4.98 3.13
C HIS A 126 17.62 6.26 3.72
#